data_AF-A0A4R9JMM1-F1
#
_entry.id   AF-A0A4R9JMM1-F1
#
_cell.length_a   1.000
_cell.length_b   1.000
_cell.length_c   1.000
_cell.angle_alpha   90.00
_cell.angle_beta   90.00
_cell.angle_gamma   90.00
#
_symmetry.space_group_name_H-M   'P 1'
#
loop_
_entity.id
_entity.type
_entity.pdbx_description
1 polymer ?
#
loop_
_entity_poly.entity_id
_entity_poly.type
_entity_poly.pdbx_seq_one_letter_code
_entity_poly.pdbx_strand_id
1 'polypeptide(L)'
;MKHTNRLFSILVLVLFTGSIQAADFPKCKEACDKFYNCTVQVNPNASEEQKNTLRKGCEFNCNRPKYYNKISGCLTSGDSCKAFSTCIVREMQGNK
;
A
#
# COMPACT_ATOMS: atom_id res chain seq x y z
N MET A 1 21.84 -41.24 -49.29
CA MET A 1 20.56 -40.50 -49.27
C MET A 1 19.97 -40.70 -47.87
N LYS A 2 20.05 -39.69 -46.98
CA LYS A 2 18.92 -38.87 -46.46
C LYS A 2 17.76 -39.77 -45.96
N HIS A 3 17.33 -39.73 -44.69
CA HIS A 3 16.65 -38.60 -44.10
C HIS A 3 16.72 -38.59 -42.57
N THR A 4 17.23 -37.50 -42.01
CA THR A 4 17.14 -37.14 -40.60
C THR A 4 15.80 -36.46 -40.37
N ASN A 5 14.85 -37.11 -39.69
CA ASN A 5 13.55 -36.51 -39.38
C ASN A 5 13.59 -35.96 -37.94
N ARG A 6 14.10 -34.73 -37.79
CA ARG A 6 13.96 -33.95 -36.54
C ARG A 6 12.77 -33.02 -36.69
N LEU A 7 11.62 -33.44 -36.18
CA LEU A 7 10.47 -32.54 -36.02
C LEU A 7 10.67 -31.75 -34.73
N PHE A 8 10.90 -30.45 -34.92
CA PHE A 8 10.94 -29.42 -33.89
C PHE A 8 9.59 -29.35 -33.18
N SER A 9 9.55 -29.69 -31.88
CA SER A 9 8.44 -29.32 -31.01
C SER A 9 8.44 -27.79 -30.83
N ILE A 10 7.53 -27.11 -31.53
CA ILE A 10 7.27 -25.68 -31.34
C ILE A 10 6.55 -25.53 -29.99
N LEU A 11 7.33 -25.23 -28.96
CA LEU A 11 6.84 -24.83 -27.65
C LEU A 11 6.25 -23.43 -27.81
N VAL A 12 4.91 -23.33 -27.95
CA VAL A 12 4.22 -22.04 -27.96
C VAL A 12 4.30 -21.47 -26.55
N LEU A 13 5.31 -20.65 -26.31
CA LEU A 13 5.44 -19.86 -25.10
C LEU A 13 4.38 -18.75 -25.16
N VAL A 14 3.19 -19.03 -24.63
CA VAL A 14 2.16 -18.01 -24.42
C VAL A 14 2.69 -17.08 -23.32
N LEU A 15 3.42 -16.05 -23.73
CA LEU A 15 3.75 -14.92 -22.88
C LEU A 15 2.43 -14.21 -22.58
N PHE A 16 1.79 -14.59 -21.48
CA PHE A 16 0.79 -13.76 -20.83
C PHE A 16 1.50 -12.46 -20.44
N THR A 17 1.49 -11.49 -21.35
CA THR A 17 1.69 -10.07 -21.03
C THR A 17 0.45 -9.62 -20.28
N GLY A 18 0.28 -10.12 -19.06
CA GLY A 18 -0.69 -9.58 -18.14
C GLY A 18 -0.31 -8.13 -17.91
N SER A 19 -1.14 -7.21 -18.42
CA SER A 19 -1.05 -5.80 -18.14
C SER A 19 -0.84 -5.65 -16.63
N ILE A 20 0.31 -5.08 -16.23
CA ILE A 20 0.57 -4.69 -14.86
C ILE A 20 -0.46 -3.60 -14.55
N GLN A 21 -1.66 -4.03 -14.15
CA GLN A 21 -2.67 -3.14 -13.59
C GLN A 21 -2.03 -2.62 -12.33
N ALA A 22 -1.63 -1.35 -12.33
CA ALA A 22 -1.30 -0.66 -11.10
C ALA A 22 -2.49 -0.91 -10.17
N ALA A 23 -2.24 -1.63 -9.07
CA ALA A 23 -3.29 -1.86 -8.09
C ALA A 23 -3.67 -0.48 -7.55
N ASP A 24 -4.82 0.03 -7.95
CA ASP A 24 -5.32 1.30 -7.45
C ASP A 24 -5.69 1.11 -5.97
N PHE A 25 -5.06 1.88 -5.10
CA PHE A 25 -5.35 1.92 -3.67
C PHE A 25 -6.05 3.25 -3.32
N PRO A 26 -7.31 3.46 -3.75
CA PRO A 26 -7.95 4.78 -3.83
C PRO A 26 -8.11 5.48 -2.48
N LYS A 27 -8.17 4.73 -1.38
CA LYS A 27 -8.34 5.27 -0.02
C LYS A 27 -7.04 5.59 0.71
N CYS A 28 -5.88 5.23 0.16
CA CYS A 28 -4.61 5.45 0.84
C CYS A 28 -4.25 6.92 0.95
N LYS A 29 -4.47 7.68 -0.13
CA LYS A 29 -4.23 9.12 -0.12
C LYS A 29 -5.07 9.80 0.97
N GLU A 30 -6.37 9.51 1.00
CA GLU A 30 -7.28 10.07 2.00
C GLU A 30 -6.88 9.69 3.44
N ALA A 31 -6.62 8.41 3.70
CA ALA A 31 -6.22 7.94 5.03
C ALA A 31 -4.91 8.57 5.50
N CYS A 32 -3.91 8.67 4.63
CA CYS A 32 -2.60 9.21 4.99
C CYS A 32 -2.57 10.74 5.07
N ASP A 33 -3.38 11.43 4.26
CA ASP A 33 -3.60 12.89 4.38
C ASP A 33 -4.30 13.21 5.71
N LYS A 34 -5.34 12.44 6.08
CA LYS A 34 -5.99 12.56 7.40
C LYS A 34 -5.01 12.25 8.54
N PHE A 35 -4.13 11.27 8.38
CA PHE A 35 -3.15 10.89 9.39
C PHE A 35 -2.11 11.98 9.62
N TYR A 36 -1.62 12.61 8.55
CA TYR A 36 -0.73 13.76 8.64
C TYR A 36 -1.40 14.89 9.43
N ASN A 37 -2.62 15.27 9.08
CA ASN A 37 -3.36 16.34 9.77
C ASN A 37 -3.62 16.01 11.24
N CYS A 38 -3.98 14.76 11.54
CA CYS A 38 -4.19 14.32 12.91
C CYS A 38 -2.89 14.27 13.71
N THR A 39 -1.75 13.95 13.08
CA THR A 39 -0.43 13.98 13.71
C THR A 39 -0.10 15.37 14.23
N VAL A 40 -0.43 16.43 13.48
CA VAL A 40 -0.27 17.83 13.93
C VAL A 40 -1.08 18.12 15.19
N GLN A 41 -2.30 17.58 15.28
CA GLN A 41 -3.18 17.80 16.42
C GLN A 41 -2.75 17.03 17.68
N VAL A 42 -2.27 15.79 17.52
CA VAL A 42 -1.84 14.97 18.67
C VAL A 42 -0.40 15.25 19.10
N ASN A 43 0.45 15.73 18.19
CA ASN A 43 1.83 16.11 18.47
C ASN A 43 2.17 17.46 17.80
N PRO A 44 1.79 18.58 18.43
CA PRO A 44 2.01 19.91 17.86
C PRO A 44 3.49 20.27 17.74
N ASN A 45 4.38 19.60 18.49
CA ASN A 45 5.82 19.82 18.46
C ASN A 45 6.56 18.97 17.43
N ALA A 46 5.86 18.12 16.67
CA ALA A 46 6.48 17.34 15.60
C ALA A 46 7.03 18.27 14.51
N SER A 47 8.26 18.03 14.06
CA SER A 47 8.81 18.77 12.91
C SER A 47 8.07 18.40 11.62
N GLU A 48 8.10 19.29 10.62
CA GLU A 48 7.52 19.01 9.31
C GLU A 48 8.14 17.77 8.64
N GLU A 49 9.43 17.53 8.89
CA GLU A 49 10.12 16.32 8.44
C GLU A 49 9.57 15.04 9.08
N GLN A 50 9.28 15.07 10.38
CA GLN A 50 8.66 13.94 11.08
C GLN A 50 7.25 13.66 10.56
N LYS A 51 6.45 14.71 10.36
CA LYS A 51 5.09 14.58 9.82
C LYS A 51 5.09 14.00 8.41
N ASN A 52 5.99 14.49 7.54
CA ASN A 52 6.16 13.96 6.19
C ASN A 52 6.67 12.51 6.19
N THR A 53 7.55 12.15 7.11
CA THR A 53 8.03 10.77 7.28
C THR A 53 6.89 9.83 7.67
N LEU A 54 6.02 10.26 8.60
CA LEU A 54 4.84 9.49 9.01
C LEU A 54 3.83 9.31 7.88
N ARG A 55 3.57 10.37 7.10
CA ARG A 55 2.72 10.31 5.91
C ARG A 55 3.26 9.32 4.88
N LYS A 56 4.54 9.41 4.52
CA LYS A 56 5.19 8.47 3.59
C LYS A 56 5.15 7.04 4.11
N GLY A 57 5.35 6.84 5.42
CA GLY A 57 5.22 5.53 6.07
C GLY A 57 3.80 4.96 5.95
N CYS A 58 2.78 5.80 6.11
CA CYS A 58 1.38 5.41 5.89
C CYS A 58 1.14 5.03 4.42
N GLU A 59 1.56 5.87 3.46
CA GLU A 59 1.35 5.62 2.02
C GLU A 59 2.06 4.33 1.58
N PHE A 60 3.30 4.12 2.04
CA PHE A 60 4.09 2.92 1.75
C PHE A 60 3.44 1.64 2.26
N ASN A 61 2.88 1.66 3.47
CA ASN A 61 2.17 0.50 4.00
C ASN A 61 0.81 0.33 3.30
N CYS A 62 0.06 1.41 3.11
CA CYS A 62 -1.28 1.35 2.53
C CYS A 62 -1.29 0.86 1.07
N ASN A 63 -0.27 1.24 0.28
CA ASN A 63 -0.08 0.78 -1.10
C ASN A 63 0.39 -0.70 -1.21
N ARG A 64 0.25 -1.47 -0.13
CA ARG A 64 0.48 -2.92 -0.13
C ARG A 64 -0.86 -3.62 0.07
N PRO A 65 -1.22 -4.60 -0.77
CA PRO A 65 -2.50 -5.30 -0.66
C PRO A 65 -2.79 -5.86 0.75
N LYS A 66 -1.76 -6.35 1.44
CA LYS A 66 -1.84 -6.88 2.82
C LYS A 66 -2.37 -5.85 3.83
N TYR A 67 -2.07 -4.57 3.64
CA TYR A 67 -2.36 -3.51 4.62
C TYR A 67 -3.42 -2.53 4.13
N TYR A 68 -3.74 -2.52 2.83
CA TYR A 68 -4.72 -1.61 2.26
C TYR A 68 -6.06 -1.62 3.01
N ASN A 69 -6.70 -2.79 3.16
CA ASN A 69 -8.01 -2.90 3.81
C ASN A 69 -7.95 -2.52 5.30
N LYS A 70 -6.82 -2.76 5.95
CA LYS A 70 -6.57 -2.42 7.35
C LYS A 70 -6.47 -0.91 7.55
N ILE A 71 -5.62 -0.26 6.75
CA ILE A 71 -5.36 1.18 6.82
C ILE A 71 -6.57 1.98 6.32
N SER A 72 -7.19 1.57 5.21
CA SER A 72 -8.42 2.22 4.72
C SER A 72 -9.61 2.00 5.66
N GLY A 73 -9.66 0.87 6.36
CA GLY A 73 -10.63 0.61 7.43
C GLY A 73 -10.51 1.57 8.60
N CYS A 74 -9.34 2.16 8.85
CA CYS A 74 -9.19 3.19 9.88
C CYS A 74 -9.96 4.47 9.57
N LEU A 75 -10.41 4.72 8.34
CA LEU A 75 -11.25 5.89 8.05
C LEU A 75 -12.56 5.88 8.85
N THR A 76 -13.01 4.71 9.31
CA THR A 76 -14.23 4.53 10.11
C THR A 76 -13.96 4.32 11.60
N SER A 77 -12.70 4.30 12.06
CA SER A 77 -12.35 3.92 13.44
C SER A 77 -12.55 5.01 14.51
N GLY A 78 -13.30 6.06 14.18
CA GLY A 78 -13.81 7.06 15.13
C GLY A 78 -13.57 8.51 14.70
N ASP A 79 -14.26 9.43 15.38
CA ASP A 79 -14.28 10.87 15.03
C ASP A 79 -13.09 11.66 15.58
N SER A 80 -12.32 11.08 16.52
CA SER A 80 -11.17 11.77 17.12
C SER A 80 -9.86 11.45 16.40
N CYS A 81 -8.99 12.47 16.25
CA CYS A 81 -7.66 12.29 15.67
C CYS A 81 -6.76 11.34 16.46
N LYS A 82 -7.01 11.18 17.76
CA LYS A 82 -6.30 10.21 18.60
C LYS A 82 -6.68 8.77 18.26
N ALA A 83 -7.98 8.48 18.13
CA ALA A 83 -8.47 7.15 17.76
C ALA A 83 -8.00 6.76 16.35
N PHE A 84 -8.15 7.69 15.39
CA PHE A 84 -7.71 7.51 14.02
C PHE A 84 -6.20 7.22 13.92
N SER A 85 -5.36 8.08 14.51
CA SER A 85 -3.90 7.91 14.49
C SER A 85 -3.46 6.61 15.15
N THR A 86 -4.11 6.23 16.25
CA THR A 86 -3.82 4.96 16.95
C THR A 86 -4.15 3.75 16.07
N CYS A 87 -5.24 3.80 15.31
CA CYS A 87 -5.60 2.75 14.37
C CYS A 87 -4.54 2.60 13.26
N ILE A 88 -4.15 3.70 12.62
CA ILE A 88 -3.15 3.70 11.55
C ILE A 88 -1.82 3.13 12.04
N VAL A 89 -1.32 3.64 13.18
CA VAL A 89 -0.04 3.18 13.76
C VAL A 89 -0.11 1.70 14.14
N ARG A 90 -1.23 1.23 14.70
CA ARG A 90 -1.42 -0.19 15.01
C ARG A 90 -1.35 -1.06 13.77
N GLU A 91 -2.04 -0.69 12.69
CA GLU A 91 -2.05 -1.50 11.46
C GLU A 91 -0.70 -1.45 10.71
N MET A 92 0.05 -0.36 10.86
CA MET A 92 1.42 -0.25 10.34
C MET A 92 2.45 -1.05 11.16
N GLN A 93 2.28 -1.15 12.49
CA GLN A 93 3.23 -1.83 13.39
C GLN A 93 2.86 -3.30 13.67
N GLY A 94 1.59 -3.68 13.54
CA GLY A 94 1.00 -4.95 13.99
C GLY A 94 1.26 -6.17 13.10
N ASN A 95 2.43 -6.28 12.47
CA ASN A 95 2.83 -7.48 11.72
C ASN A 95 4.33 -7.73 11.88
N LYS A 96 4.78 -7.88 13.13
CA LYS A 96 5.97 -8.71 13.42
C LYS A 96 5.57 -10.17 13.34
#